data_AF-A0A9Q0EKB4-F1
#
_entry.id   AF-A0A9Q0EKB4-F1
#
_cell.length_a   1.000
_cell.length_b   1.000
_cell.length_c   1.000
_cell.angle_alpha   90.00
_cell.angle_beta   90.00
_cell.angle_gamma   90.00
#
_symmetry.space_group_name_H-M   'P 1'
#
loop_
_entity.id
_entity.type
_entity.pdbx_description
1 polymer ?
#
loop_
_entity_poly.entity_id
_entity_poly.type
_entity_poly.pdbx_seq_one_letter_code
_entity_poly.pdbx_strand_id
1 'polypeptide(L)'
;MILSGGLSYDTVGRRPCLTVMHGKSTAVLEMDYPIVDFLTLCETPYPNDFQEPYAVVVLLEKDLVVIDLAQNGETAQGREEARAL
;
A
#
# COMPACT_ATOMS: atom_id res chain seq x y z
N MET A 1 -2.21 -5.32 7.33
CA MET A 1 -3.41 -4.49 7.61
C MET A 1 -3.38 -3.30 6.66
N ILE A 2 -4.45 -3.10 5.89
CA ILE A 2 -4.59 -1.91 5.03
C ILE A 2 -5.70 -1.05 5.59
N LEU A 3 -5.40 0.23 5.78
CA LEU A 3 -6.30 1.21 6.37
C LEU A 3 -6.47 2.35 5.37
N SER A 4 -7.68 2.45 4.81
CA SER A 4 -8.16 3.67 4.17
C SER A 4 -8.78 4.56 5.24
N GLY A 5 -7.96 5.36 5.92
CA GLY A 5 -8.46 6.08 7.08
C GLY A 5 -7.42 6.96 7.73
N GLY A 6 -7.56 8.25 7.48
CA GLY A 6 -6.84 9.30 8.19
C GLY A 6 -7.51 10.67 8.06
N LEU A 7 -8.35 10.90 7.04
CA LEU A 7 -8.96 12.20 6.80
C LEU A 7 -10.35 12.03 6.23
N SER A 8 -11.29 12.67 6.91
CA SER A 8 -12.66 12.91 6.50
C SER A 8 -12.72 13.34 5.04
N TYR A 9 -13.70 12.82 4.29
CA TYR A 9 -14.05 13.22 2.92
C TYR A 9 -14.39 14.72 2.75
N ASP A 10 -14.18 15.56 3.76
CA ASP A 10 -14.78 16.89 3.90
C ASP A 10 -13.79 17.97 4.41
N THR A 11 -12.57 18.03 3.89
CA THR A 11 -11.76 19.26 4.01
C THR A 11 -11.04 19.57 2.72
N VAL A 12 -11.49 20.62 2.04
CA VAL A 12 -10.84 21.24 0.88
C VAL A 12 -9.31 21.29 1.07
N GLY A 13 -8.55 20.62 0.21
CA GLY A 13 -7.11 20.83 0.05
C GLY A 13 -6.15 19.75 0.57
N ARG A 14 -6.60 18.62 1.14
CA ARG A 14 -5.70 17.50 1.47
C ARG A 14 -5.72 16.39 0.42
N ARG A 15 -4.53 15.85 0.10
CA ARG A 15 -4.37 14.70 -0.80
C ARG A 15 -4.92 13.43 -0.13
N PRO A 16 -5.73 12.62 -0.85
CA PRO A 16 -6.16 11.32 -0.37
C PRO A 16 -4.95 10.44 -0.04
N CYS A 17 -5.05 9.63 1.02
CA CYS A 17 -3.95 8.76 1.43
C CYS A 17 -4.42 7.37 1.82
N LEU A 18 -3.56 6.39 1.58
CA LEU A 18 -3.74 4.98 1.93
C LEU A 18 -2.57 4.52 2.79
N THR A 19 -2.86 3.97 3.97
CA THR A 19 -1.83 3.43 4.87
C THR A 19 -1.78 1.92 4.73
N VAL A 20 -0.61 1.40 4.37
CA VAL A 20 -0.34 -0.03 4.25
C VAL A 20 0.61 -0.45 5.37
N MET A 21 0.15 -1.35 6.23
CA MET A 21 0.96 -1.97 7.28
C MET A 21 1.22 -3.43 6.92
N HIS A 22 2.49 -3.78 6.71
CA HIS A 22 2.94 -5.14 6.44
C HIS A 22 3.99 -5.56 7.47
N GLY A 23 3.64 -6.52 8.34
CA GLY A 23 4.48 -6.91 9.47
C GLY A 23 4.81 -5.74 10.40
N LYS A 24 6.09 -5.36 10.45
CA LYS A 24 6.59 -4.19 11.21
C LYS A 24 6.72 -2.92 10.37
N SER A 25 6.55 -3.02 9.05
CA SER A 25 6.66 -1.90 8.12
C SER A 25 5.32 -1.19 7.97
N THR A 26 5.34 0.14 7.96
CA THR A 26 4.17 0.98 7.70
C THR A 26 4.53 2.01 6.64
N ALA A 27 3.78 2.04 5.55
CA ALA A 27 3.93 2.99 4.47
C ALA A 27 2.64 3.80 4.31
N VAL A 28 2.77 5.10 4.05
CA VAL A 28 1.66 5.99 3.70
C VAL A 28 1.83 6.40 2.25
N LEU A 29 0.81 6.10 1.45
CA LEU A 29 0.77 6.36 0.02
C LEU A 29 -0.17 7.54 -0.22
N GLU A 30 0.35 8.62 -0.80
CA GLU A 30 -0.46 9.76 -1.23
C GLU A 30 -0.97 9.52 -2.66
N MET A 31 -2.24 9.84 -2.90
CA MET A 31 -2.89 9.69 -4.19
C MET A 31 -3.21 11.05 -4.80
N ASP A 32 -3.18 11.12 -6.13
CA ASP A 32 -3.48 12.36 -6.86
C ASP A 32 -4.98 12.62 -7.00
N TYR A 33 -5.82 11.58 -6.91
CA TYR A 33 -7.28 11.64 -7.03
C TYR A 33 -7.97 10.91 -5.86
N PRO A 34 -9.25 11.21 -5.57
CA PRO A 34 -10.02 10.52 -4.52
C PRO A 34 -10.06 9.01 -4.74
N ILE A 35 -9.87 8.26 -3.66
CA ILE A 35 -9.95 6.79 -3.65
C ILE A 35 -11.42 6.39 -3.73
N VAL A 36 -11.77 5.64 -4.76
CA VAL A 36 -13.11 5.05 -4.95
C VAL A 36 -13.18 3.70 -4.24
N ASP A 37 -12.16 2.85 -4.45
CA ASP A 37 -12.09 1.52 -3.86
C ASP A 37 -10.64 1.01 -3.82
N PHE A 38 -10.36 -0.02 -3.02
CA PHE A 38 -9.07 -0.69 -2.99
C PHE A 38 -9.20 -2.19 -2.73
N LEU A 39 -8.29 -2.97 -3.31
CA LEU A 39 -8.26 -4.42 -3.22
C LEU A 39 -6.83 -4.92 -2.93
N THR A 40 -6.72 -5.87 -2.02
CA THR A 40 -5.47 -6.63 -1.82
C THR A 40 -5.43 -7.87 -2.70
N LEU A 41 -4.32 -8.09 -3.37
CA LEU A 41 -4.04 -9.32 -4.10
C LEU A 41 -3.21 -10.24 -3.21
N CYS A 42 -3.77 -11.41 -2.89
CA CYS A 42 -3.12 -12.45 -2.10
C CYS A 42 -2.59 -13.56 -3.04
N GLU A 43 -1.52 -14.25 -2.64
CA GLU A 43 -0.99 -15.38 -3.42
C GLU A 43 -2.00 -16.52 -3.60
N THR A 44 -2.84 -16.72 -2.58
CA THR A 44 -3.81 -17.81 -2.52
C THR A 44 -5.24 -17.27 -2.49
N PRO A 45 -6.14 -17.75 -3.39
CA PRO A 45 -7.55 -17.37 -3.38
C PRO A 45 -8.34 -18.08 -2.27
N TYR A 46 -7.71 -19.01 -1.53
CA TYR A 46 -8.36 -19.80 -0.50
C TYR A 46 -8.36 -19.02 0.84
N PRO A 47 -9.53 -18.66 1.39
CA PRO A 47 -9.61 -17.83 2.60
C PRO A 47 -9.03 -18.49 3.87
N ASN A 48 -8.93 -19.83 3.86
CA ASN A 48 -8.37 -20.62 4.97
C ASN A 48 -6.84 -20.71 4.95
N ASP A 49 -6.22 -20.24 3.89
CA ASP A 49 -4.78 -20.26 3.71
C ASP A 49 -4.19 -18.90 4.10
N PHE A 50 -2.87 -18.84 4.30
CA PHE A 50 -2.20 -17.60 4.71
C PHE A 50 -2.47 -16.49 3.69
N GLN A 51 -3.23 -15.48 4.11
CA GLN A 51 -3.54 -14.31 3.31
C GLN A 51 -2.34 -13.36 3.34
N GLU A 52 -1.33 -13.66 2.53
CA GLU A 52 -0.15 -12.81 2.35
C GLU A 52 -0.35 -11.93 1.11
N PRO A 53 -0.70 -10.64 1.29
CA PRO A 53 -0.96 -9.75 0.17
C PRO A 53 0.37 -9.34 -0.48
N TYR A 54 0.56 -9.72 -1.75
CA TYR A 54 1.74 -9.35 -2.52
C TYR A 54 1.57 -8.01 -3.24
N ALA A 55 0.33 -7.54 -3.43
CA ALA A 55 0.07 -6.25 -4.07
C ALA A 55 -1.25 -5.62 -3.60
N VAL A 56 -1.38 -4.32 -3.83
CA VAL A 56 -2.58 -3.52 -3.55
C VAL A 56 -2.98 -2.76 -4.80
N VAL A 57 -4.22 -2.92 -5.21
CA VAL A 57 -4.81 -2.15 -6.30
C VAL A 57 -5.69 -1.07 -5.68
N VAL A 58 -5.51 0.17 -6.11
CA VAL A 58 -6.24 1.34 -5.63
C VAL A 58 -6.93 1.97 -6.83
N LEU A 59 -8.26 1.93 -6.84
CA LEU A 59 -9.08 2.60 -7.83
C LEU A 59 -9.30 4.04 -7.37
N LEU A 60 -8.88 4.98 -8.20
CA LEU A 60 -9.13 6.40 -8.01
C LEU A 60 -10.19 6.89 -9.01
N GLU A 61 -10.79 8.06 -8.77
CA GLU A 61 -11.84 8.60 -9.66
C GLU A 61 -11.40 8.74 -11.13
N LYS A 62 -10.11 8.98 -11.37
CA LYS A 62 -9.55 9.26 -12.70
C LYS A 62 -8.31 8.44 -13.02
N ASP A 63 -7.96 7.48 -12.18
CA ASP A 63 -6.71 6.72 -12.31
C ASP A 63 -6.80 5.37 -11.57
N LEU A 64 -5.86 4.48 -11.84
CA LEU A 64 -5.73 3.17 -11.21
C LEU A 64 -4.27 2.93 -10.83
N VAL A 65 -4.00 2.78 -9.53
CA VAL A 65 -2.65 2.58 -9.00
C VAL A 65 -2.50 1.14 -8.53
N VAL A 66 -1.39 0.49 -8.90
CA VAL A 66 -1.03 -0.84 -8.40
C VAL A 66 0.29 -0.73 -7.65
N ILE A 67 0.28 -1.10 -6.37
CA ILE A 67 1.45 -1.10 -5.50
C ILE A 67 1.89 -2.54 -5.28
N ASP A 68 3.13 -2.84 -5.64
CA ASP A 68 3.81 -4.09 -5.32
C ASP A 68 4.31 -4.06 -3.86
N LEU A 69 3.88 -5.04 -3.06
CA LEU A 69 4.31 -5.22 -1.67
C LEU A 69 5.42 -6.27 -1.52
N ALA A 70 5.64 -7.14 -2.51
CA ALA A 70 6.60 -8.24 -2.45
C ALA A 70 8.05 -7.74 -2.39
N GLN A 71 8.34 -6.61 -3.05
CA GLN A 71 9.70 -6.02 -3.05
C GLN A 71 10.17 -5.55 -1.66
N ASN A 72 9.26 -5.30 -0.73
CA ASN A 72 9.59 -4.92 0.64
C ASN A 72 9.92 -6.13 1.55
N GLY A 73 9.70 -7.36 1.09
CA GLY A 73 9.93 -8.60 1.87
C GLY A 73 11.33 -9.20 1.70
N GLU A 74 11.90 -9.18 0.49
CA GLU A 74 13.17 -9.90 0.21
C GLU A 74 14.40 -9.00 0.13
N THR A 75 14.25 -7.69 -0.11
CA THR A 75 15.39 -6.79 -0.33
C THR A 75 15.94 -6.13 0.95
N ALA A 76 15.37 -6.41 2.12
CA ALA A 76 15.77 -5.81 3.40
C ALA A 76 16.72 -6.69 4.25
N GLN A 77 17.29 -7.76 3.68
CA GLN A 77 18.34 -8.57 4.30
C GLN A 77 19.60 -8.54 3.41
N GLY A 78 20.35 -7.44 3.48
CA GLY A 78 21.71 -7.39 2.93
C GLY A 78 21.96 -6.32 1.87
N ARG A 79 22.02 -5.05 2.29
CA ARG A 79 23.05 -4.14 1.79
C ARG A 79 23.37 -3.06 2.83
N GLU A 80 24.14 -3.47 3.81
CA GLU A 80 25.11 -2.57 4.44
C GLU A 80 26.10 -2.16 3.34
N GLU A 81 26.03 -0.90 2.91
CA GLU A 81 27.05 -0.05 2.28
C GLU A 81 26.41 0.93 1.29
N ALA A 82 25.91 2.03 1.84
CA ALA A 82 25.85 3.30 1.15
C ALA A 82 26.74 4.28 1.93
N ARG A 83 28.07 4.15 1.76
CA ARG A 83 28.95 5.28 2.00
C ARG A 83 28.71 6.28 0.86
N ALA A 84 28.34 7.48 1.26
CA ALA A 84 28.28 8.65 0.40
C ALA A 84 29.70 9.07 -0.03
N LEU A 85 29.80 9.39 -1.33
CA LEU A 85 30.88 10.08 -2.06
C LEU A 85 32.21 9.32 -2.25
#